data_AF-T1ALJ0-F1
#
_entry.id   AF-T1ALJ0-F1
#
_cell.length_a   1.000
_cell.length_b   1.000
_cell.length_c   1.000
_cell.angle_alpha   90.00
_cell.angle_beta   90.00
_cell.angle_gamma   90.00
#
_symmetry.space_group_name_H-M   'P 1'
#
loop_
_entity.id
_entity.type
_entity.pdbx_description
1 polymer ?
#
loop_
_entity_poly.entity_id
_entity_poly.type
_entity_poly.pdbx_seq_one_letter_code
_entity_poly.pdbx_strand_id
1 'polypeptide(L)'
;APSGVGKTTLAKLVLGLLEPTEGTILFGGIDIRKLGLARYRTLAAAVMQDDQLFAGSIADNIALFDSDASPLKVEAAARLAHIHDEIAAMPMGYQSLVG
;
A
#
# COMPACT_ATOMS: atom_id res chain seq x y z
N ALA A 1 -3.84 -10.79 19.95
CA ALA A 1 -5.08 -10.37 20.64
C ALA A 1 -6.22 -11.24 20.15
N PRO A 2 -7.31 -11.41 20.93
CA PRO A 2 -8.44 -12.22 20.49
C PRO A 2 -9.01 -11.72 19.16
N SER A 3 -9.52 -12.64 18.35
CA SER A 3 -10.37 -12.27 17.22
C SER A 3 -11.57 -11.46 17.74
N GLY A 4 -11.98 -10.41 17.01
CA GLY A 4 -13.15 -9.61 17.35
C GLY A 4 -12.91 -8.36 18.21
N VAL A 5 -11.68 -8.05 18.65
CA VAL A 5 -11.40 -6.82 19.42
C VAL A 5 -11.34 -5.53 18.57
N GLY A 6 -11.73 -5.59 17.30
CA GLY A 6 -11.86 -4.42 16.44
C GLY A 6 -10.57 -3.91 15.75
N LYS A 7 -9.48 -4.69 15.74
CA LYS A 7 -8.21 -4.27 15.09
C LYS A 7 -8.37 -3.92 13.61
N THR A 8 -9.11 -4.73 12.87
CA THR A 8 -9.37 -4.49 11.45
C THR A 8 -10.21 -3.23 11.25
N THR A 9 -11.18 -2.99 12.14
CA THR A 9 -11.98 -1.75 12.13
C THR A 9 -11.09 -0.53 12.41
N LEU A 10 -10.21 -0.61 13.40
CA LEU A 10 -9.27 0.45 13.73
C LEU A 10 -8.33 0.75 12.56
N ALA A 11 -7.76 -0.26 11.91
CA ALA A 11 -6.91 -0.07 10.74
C ALA A 11 -7.66 0.64 9.61
N LYS A 12 -8.90 0.22 9.31
CA LYS A 12 -9.74 0.87 8.29
C LYS A 12 -10.10 2.32 8.65
N LEU A 13 -10.36 2.61 9.92
CA LEU A 13 -10.61 3.97 10.42
C LEU A 13 -9.36 4.84 10.27
N VAL A 14 -8.19 4.36 10.71
CA VAL A 14 -6.91 5.08 10.59
C VAL A 14 -6.56 5.33 9.13
N LEU A 15 -6.79 4.38 8.22
CA LEU A 15 -6.58 4.57 6.78
C LEU A 15 -7.64 5.46 6.11
N GLY A 16 -8.61 5.98 6.86
CA GLY A 16 -9.71 6.78 6.35
C GLY A 16 -10.63 6.01 5.39
N LEU A 17 -10.66 4.68 5.48
CA LEU A 17 -11.56 3.79 4.69
C LEU A 17 -12.94 3.66 5.33
N LEU A 18 -13.05 3.97 6.63
CA LEU A 18 -14.30 4.06 7.37
C LEU A 18 -14.38 5.41 8.08
N GLU A 19 -15.60 5.88 8.32
CA GLU A 19 -15.86 7.03 9.17
C GLU A 19 -16.22 6.56 10.59
N PRO A 20 -15.68 7.22 11.64
CA PRO A 20 -16.08 6.92 13.01
C PRO A 20 -17.51 7.39 13.24
N THR A 21 -18.33 6.57 13.88
CA THR A 21 -19.68 6.96 14.32
C THR A 21 -19.63 8.10 15.34
N GLU A 22 -18.66 8.06 16.25
CA GLU A 22 -18.39 9.09 17.25
C GLU A 22 -16.88 9.32 17.41
N GLY A 23 -16.49 10.53 17.80
CA GLY A 23 -15.10 10.92 17.99
C GLY A 23 -14.41 11.46 16.74
N THR A 24 -13.08 11.58 16.81
CA THR A 24 -12.25 12.15 15.74
C THR A 24 -10.92 11.42 15.63
N ILE A 25 -10.34 11.40 14.43
CA ILE A 25 -9.02 10.85 14.15
C ILE A 25 -8.11 12.00 13.75
N LEU A 26 -7.01 12.16 14.47
CA LEU A 26 -6.09 13.28 14.29
C LEU A 26 -4.78 12.80 13.68
N PHE A 27 -4.28 13.53 12.69
CA PHE A 27 -2.92 13.38 12.16
C PHE A 27 -2.18 14.71 12.35
N GLY A 28 -1.10 14.71 13.13
CA GLY A 28 -0.39 15.94 13.51
C GLY A 28 -1.27 16.94 14.27
N GLY A 29 -2.29 16.46 15.01
CA GLY A 29 -3.25 17.29 15.72
C GLY A 29 -4.41 17.85 14.87
N ILE A 30 -4.45 17.53 13.57
CA ILE A 30 -5.51 17.98 12.64
C ILE A 30 -6.43 16.81 12.33
N ASP A 31 -7.75 17.04 12.38
CA ASP A 31 -8.74 16.04 11.94
C ASP A 31 -8.50 15.64 10.48
N ILE A 32 -8.35 14.34 10.21
CA ILE A 32 -8.07 13.81 8.87
C ILE A 32 -9.13 14.22 7.83
N ARG A 33 -10.37 14.48 8.25
CA ARG A 33 -11.44 14.96 7.37
C ARG A 33 -11.23 16.40 6.93
N LYS A 34 -10.60 17.23 7.79
CA LYS A 34 -10.24 18.62 7.46
C LYS A 34 -9.02 18.69 6.53
N LEU A 35 -8.15 17.68 6.54
CA LEU A 35 -7.06 17.55 5.57
C LEU A 35 -7.56 17.14 4.18
N GLY A 36 -8.75 16.53 4.11
CA GLY A 36 -9.30 15.87 2.93
C GLY A 36 -8.76 14.45 2.79
N LEU A 37 -9.65 13.45 2.71
CA LEU A 37 -9.25 12.04 2.72
C LEU A 37 -8.34 11.65 1.56
N ALA A 38 -8.52 12.24 0.38
CA ALA A 38 -7.64 11.99 -0.77
C ALA A 38 -6.19 12.39 -0.47
N ARG A 39 -5.98 13.60 0.07
CA ARG A 39 -4.66 14.09 0.48
C ARG A 39 -4.11 13.30 1.66
N TYR A 40 -4.95 12.96 2.63
CA TYR A 40 -4.52 12.17 3.77
C TYR A 40 -3.99 10.79 3.35
N ARG A 41 -4.66 10.12 2.40
CA ARG A 41 -4.22 8.83 1.86
C ARG A 41 -2.90 8.88 1.10
N THR A 42 -2.46 10.04 0.59
CA THR A 42 -1.10 10.15 0.00
C THR A 42 0.00 10.19 1.06
N LEU A 43 -0.36 10.38 2.34
CA LEU A 43 0.56 10.41 3.48
C LEU A 43 0.58 9.09 4.27
N ALA A 44 -0.27 8.13 3.88
CA ALA A 44 -0.41 6.86 4.56
C ALA A 44 -0.22 5.71 3.56
N ALA A 45 0.43 4.63 4.03
CA ALA A 45 0.54 3.39 3.30
C ALA A 45 0.13 2.24 4.23
N ALA A 46 -0.33 1.13 3.65
CA ALA A 46 -0.71 -0.07 4.38
C ALA A 46 -0.18 -1.30 3.66
N VAL A 47 0.18 -2.32 4.44
CA VAL A 47 0.46 -3.69 3.97
C VAL A 47 -0.63 -4.56 4.58
N MET A 48 -1.37 -5.30 3.76
CA MET A 48 -2.49 -6.11 4.24
C MET A 48 -1.99 -7.50 4.66
N GLN A 49 -2.84 -8.27 5.33
CA GLN A 49 -2.50 -9.66 5.68
C GLN A 49 -2.75 -10.59 4.48
N ASP A 50 -3.79 -10.29 3.71
CA ASP A 50 -4.13 -10.96 2.45
C ASP A 50 -3.79 -9.98 1.32
N ASP A 51 -2.59 -10.11 0.76
CA ASP A 51 -2.16 -9.34 -0.40
C ASP A 51 -2.39 -10.18 -1.66
N GLN A 52 -3.02 -9.60 -2.68
CA GLN A 52 -3.15 -10.21 -4.00
C GLN A 52 -2.33 -9.44 -5.01
N LEU A 53 -1.58 -10.16 -5.83
CA LEU A 53 -0.98 -9.61 -7.03
C LEU A 53 -2.09 -9.45 -8.08
N PHE A 54 -2.11 -8.31 -8.75
CA PHE A 54 -2.97 -8.10 -9.89
C PHE A 54 -2.34 -8.71 -11.15
N ALA A 55 -3.19 -9.15 -12.08
CA ALA A 55 -2.76 -9.63 -13.39
C ALA A 55 -1.93 -8.56 -14.11
N GLY A 56 -0.65 -8.82 -14.31
CA GLY A 56 0.31 -7.87 -14.89
C GLY A 56 1.74 -8.30 -14.62
N SER A 57 2.71 -7.42 -14.93
CA SER A 57 4.10 -7.69 -14.58
C SER A 57 4.38 -7.44 -13.10
N ILE A 58 5.50 -7.97 -12.60
CA ILE A 58 6.02 -7.61 -11.27
C ILE A 58 6.26 -6.09 -11.18
N ALA A 59 6.76 -5.47 -12.26
CA ALA A 59 6.94 -4.02 -12.32
C ALA A 59 5.62 -3.27 -12.11
N ASP A 60 4.56 -3.70 -12.78
CA ASP A 60 3.23 -3.07 -12.69
C ASP A 60 2.69 -3.15 -11.25
N ASN A 61 2.85 -4.31 -10.61
CA ASN A 61 2.42 -4.51 -9.23
C ASN A 61 3.21 -3.63 -8.23
N ILE A 62 4.54 -3.55 -8.36
CA ILE A 62 5.37 -2.69 -7.51
C ILE A 62 5.04 -1.21 -7.73
N ALA A 63 4.77 -0.82 -8.97
CA ALA A 63 4.37 0.54 -9.34
C ALA A 63 2.91 0.87 -8.98
N LEU A 64 2.12 -0.11 -8.49
CA LEU A 64 0.67 0.03 -8.32
C LEU A 64 -0.04 0.53 -9.59
N PHE A 65 0.45 0.09 -10.76
CA PHE A 65 -0.04 0.49 -12.09
C PHE A 65 0.00 2.01 -12.34
N ASP A 66 0.89 2.74 -11.64
CA ASP A 66 1.22 4.11 -11.97
C ASP A 66 1.98 4.16 -13.31
N SER A 67 1.32 4.68 -14.34
CA SER A 67 1.87 4.77 -15.70
C SER A 67 3.10 5.68 -15.81
N ASP A 68 3.29 6.57 -14.84
CA ASP A 68 4.41 7.51 -14.79
C ASP A 68 5.53 7.02 -13.85
N ALA A 69 5.42 5.79 -13.31
CA ALA A 69 6.42 5.24 -12.42
C ALA A 69 7.77 5.03 -13.14
N SER A 70 8.82 5.59 -12.55
CA SER A 70 10.18 5.39 -13.05
C SER A 70 10.65 3.96 -12.79
N PRO A 71 11.26 3.27 -13.78
CA PRO A 71 11.87 1.96 -13.59
C PRO A 71 12.90 1.93 -12.45
N LEU A 72 13.64 3.02 -12.26
CA LEU A 72 14.62 3.16 -11.17
C LEU A 72 13.95 3.18 -9.78
N LYS A 73 12.75 3.79 -9.68
CA LYS A 73 11.98 3.78 -8.43
C LYS A 73 11.43 2.39 -8.12
N VAL A 74 10.97 1.67 -9.15
CA VAL A 74 10.50 0.28 -9.02
C VAL A 74 11.63 -0.62 -8.52
N GLU A 75 12.82 -0.49 -9.12
CA GLU A 75 13.99 -1.25 -8.67
C GLU A 75 14.40 -0.88 -7.23
N ALA A 76 14.45 0.41 -6.91
CA ALA A 76 14.78 0.88 -5.56
C ALA A 76 13.79 0.34 -4.52
N ALA A 77 12.49 0.33 -4.82
CA ALA A 77 11.46 -0.24 -3.95
C ALA A 77 11.68 -1.75 -3.73
N ALA A 78 11.96 -2.50 -4.79
CA ALA A 78 12.27 -3.93 -4.70
C ALA A 78 13.53 -4.23 -3.88
N ARG A 79 14.56 -3.37 -3.98
CA ARG A 79 15.78 -3.48 -3.16
C ARG A 79 15.50 -3.21 -1.69
N LEU A 80 14.72 -2.17 -1.38
CA LEU A 80 14.30 -1.86 0.00
C LEU A 80 13.43 -2.98 0.60
N ALA A 81 12.65 -3.66 -0.24
CA ALA A 81 11.85 -4.82 0.14
C ALA A 81 12.64 -6.15 0.14
N HIS A 82 13.94 -6.14 -0.19
CA HIS A 82 14.80 -7.33 -0.26
C HIS A 82 14.37 -8.43 -1.25
N ILE A 83 13.63 -8.07 -2.30
CA ILE A 83 13.16 -9.02 -3.34
C ILE A 83 13.84 -8.83 -4.70
N HIS A 84 14.69 -7.81 -4.83
CA HIS A 84 15.36 -7.50 -6.11
C HIS A 84 16.13 -8.68 -6.69
N ASP A 85 16.94 -9.36 -5.87
CA ASP A 85 17.80 -10.45 -6.36
C ASP A 85 16.98 -11.64 -6.86
N GLU A 86 15.85 -11.93 -6.21
CA GLU A 86 14.91 -12.96 -6.63
C GLU A 86 14.24 -12.60 -7.96
N ILE A 87 13.78 -11.36 -8.10
CA ILE A 87 13.19 -10.86 -9.36
C ILE A 87 14.24 -10.89 -10.47
N ALA A 88 15.46 -10.43 -10.22
CA ALA A 88 16.54 -10.37 -11.21
C ALA A 88 16.99 -11.75 -11.69
N ALA A 89 16.82 -12.79 -10.87
CA ALA A 89 17.09 -14.18 -11.25
C ALA A 89 15.97 -14.81 -12.10
N MET A 90 14.80 -14.19 -12.21
CA MET A 90 13.71 -14.69 -13.06
C MET A 90 14.03 -14.50 -14.55
N PRO A 91 13.63 -15.43 -15.45
CA PRO A 91 13.91 -15.32 -16.88
C PRO A 91 13.47 -14.01 -17.53
N MET A 92 12.34 -13.45 -17.07
CA MET A 92 11.78 -12.19 -17.56
C MET A 92 12.00 -11.01 -16.59
N GLY A 93 12.72 -11.23 -15.49
CA GLY A 93 13.00 -10.18 -14.51
C GLY A 93 11.72 -9.52 -13.99
N TYR A 94 11.73 -8.18 -13.95
CA TYR A 94 10.58 -7.35 -13.61
C TYR A 94 9.40 -7.47 -14.59
N GLN A 95 9.61 -7.99 -15.80
CA GLN A 95 8.56 -8.24 -16.80
C GLN A 95 7.91 -9.62 -16.63
N SER A 96 8.30 -10.39 -15.61
CA SER A 96 7.63 -11.65 -15.28
C SER A 96 6.16 -11.38 -14.93
N LEU A 97 5.26 -12.12 -15.54
CA LEU A 97 3.81 -11.99 -15.34
C LEU A 97 3.38 -12.73 -14.07
N VAL A 98 2.53 -12.08 -13.30
CA VAL A 98 1.94 -12.57 -12.05
C VAL A 98 0.44 -12.27 -12.01
N GLY A 99 -0.27 -12.86 -11.04
CA GLY A 99 -1.72 -12.75 -10.87
C GLY A 99 -2.48 -13.97 -11.36
#